data_AF-A0A7X8Z5T5-F1
#
_entry.id   AF-A0A7X8Z5T5-F1
#
_cell.length_a   1.000
_cell.length_b   1.000
_cell.length_c   1.000
_cell.angle_alpha   90.00
_cell.angle_beta   90.00
_cell.angle_gamma   90.00
#
_symmetry.space_group_name_H-M   'P 1'
#
loop_
_entity.id
_entity.type
_entity.pdbx_description
1 polymer ?
#
loop_
_entity_poly.entity_id
_entity_poly.type
_entity_poly.pdbx_seq_one_letter_code
_entity_poly.pdbx_strand_id
1 'polypeptide(L)'
;TPLRDSPAGSVEKTVILLALIRLLLPEVLLPVTTAVNTLDRYGWEKGLAAGANVIMPVVSPAECRRKYEIYKNKASVDYVALPAIKRRVENAGFELDMSRGDHCKWLLL
;
A
#
# COMPACT_ATOMS: atom_id res chain seq x y z
N THR A 1 0.11 10.09 20.70
CA THR A 1 -0.49 11.31 20.13
C THR A 1 -1.75 11.64 20.90
N PRO A 2 -2.34 12.85 20.77
CA PRO A 2 -3.64 13.18 21.39
C PRO A 2 -4.77 12.21 20.99
N LEU A 3 -4.65 11.51 19.86
CA LEU A 3 -5.59 10.51 19.37
C LEU A 3 -5.30 9.08 19.88
N ARG A 4 -4.53 8.91 20.96
CA ARG A 4 -4.08 7.58 21.43
C ARG A 4 -5.23 6.64 21.81
N ASP A 5 -6.34 7.21 22.29
CA ASP A 5 -7.51 6.47 22.77
C ASP A 5 -8.64 6.44 21.72
N SER A 6 -8.42 7.03 20.54
CA SER A 6 -9.34 6.93 19.42
C SER A 6 -9.32 5.52 18.81
N PRO A 7 -10.46 4.97 18.36
CA PRO A 7 -10.49 3.68 17.68
C PRO A 7 -9.72 3.75 16.36
N ALA A 8 -9.08 2.64 15.99
CA ALA A 8 -8.45 2.50 14.70
C ALA A 8 -9.49 2.49 13.56
N GLY A 9 -9.10 3.00 12.39
CA GLY A 9 -9.89 2.81 11.17
C GLY A 9 -9.99 1.34 10.77
N SER A 10 -11.01 0.99 9.99
CA SER A 10 -11.22 -0.38 9.51
C SER A 10 -10.62 -0.61 8.12
N VAL A 11 -10.00 -1.77 7.92
CA VAL A 11 -9.53 -2.22 6.60
C VAL A 11 -10.68 -2.29 5.60
N GLU A 12 -11.83 -2.83 5.99
CA GLU A 12 -13.02 -2.92 5.12
C GLU A 12 -13.44 -1.57 4.53
N LYS A 13 -13.73 -0.56 5.37
CA LYS A 13 -14.09 0.78 4.87
C LYS A 13 -13.01 1.40 3.99
N THR A 14 -11.73 1.12 4.29
CA THR A 14 -10.61 1.63 3.49
C THR A 14 -10.60 0.98 2.10
N VAL A 15 -10.84 -0.34 2.02
CA VAL A 15 -10.95 -1.08 0.76
C VAL A 15 -12.15 -0.63 -0.06
N ILE A 16 -13.31 -0.38 0.58
CA ILE A 16 -14.48 0.21 -0.08
C ILE A 16 -14.13 1.58 -0.68
N LEU A 17 -13.42 2.43 0.07
CA LEU A 17 -12.99 3.74 -0.41
C LEU A 17 -12.04 3.64 -1.60
N LEU A 18 -11.11 2.67 -1.62
CA LEU A 18 -10.25 2.41 -2.78
C LEU A 18 -11.07 2.08 -4.03
N ALA A 19 -12.08 1.22 -3.90
CA ALA A 19 -12.98 0.88 -5.01
C ALA A 19 -13.75 2.10 -5.52
N LEU A 20 -14.28 2.93 -4.63
CA LEU A 20 -14.95 4.17 -5.00
C LEU A 20 -14.01 5.13 -5.72
N ILE A 21 -12.78 5.30 -5.24
CA ILE A 21 -11.78 6.16 -5.87
C ILE A 21 -11.46 5.65 -7.27
N ARG A 22 -11.28 4.33 -7.47
CA ARG A 22 -11.03 3.76 -8.80
C ARG A 22 -12.18 4.04 -9.76
N LEU A 23 -13.43 3.95 -9.31
CA LEU A 23 -14.60 4.24 -10.15
C LEU A 23 -14.69 5.73 -10.52
N LEU A 24 -14.34 6.64 -9.60
CA LEU A 24 -14.39 8.08 -9.83
C LEU A 24 -13.19 8.60 -10.63
N LEU A 25 -12.02 8.01 -10.43
CA LEU A 25 -10.73 8.43 -10.98
C LEU A 25 -10.05 7.25 -11.68
N PRO A 26 -10.54 6.82 -12.86
CA PRO A 26 -10.15 5.56 -13.49
C PRO A 26 -8.67 5.45 -13.84
N GLU A 27 -7.96 6.57 -14.04
CA GLU A 27 -6.55 6.60 -14.44
C GLU A 27 -5.57 6.84 -13.27
N VAL A 28 -6.07 7.07 -12.05
CA VAL A 28 -5.22 7.48 -10.93
C VAL A 28 -4.24 6.36 -10.54
N LEU A 29 -3.01 6.77 -10.20
CA LEU A 29 -2.07 5.93 -9.46
C LEU A 29 -2.57 5.81 -8.03
N LEU A 30 -3.19 4.67 -7.72
CA LEU A 30 -3.90 4.44 -6.47
C LEU A 30 -3.08 3.51 -5.57
N PRO A 31 -2.41 4.05 -4.53
CA PRO A 31 -1.66 3.22 -3.61
C PRO A 31 -2.55 2.51 -2.60
N VAL A 32 -2.36 1.20 -2.44
CA VAL A 32 -2.73 0.51 -1.21
C VAL A 32 -1.61 0.69 -0.19
N THR A 33 -1.88 1.47 0.85
CA THR A 33 -0.83 1.94 1.76
C THR A 33 -0.36 0.86 2.73
N THR A 34 0.84 1.02 3.28
CA THR A 34 1.40 0.12 4.31
C THR A 34 0.52 0.05 5.56
N ALA A 35 -0.29 1.08 5.86
CA ALA A 35 -1.19 1.08 7.00
C ALA A 35 -2.26 -0.02 6.87
N VAL A 36 -2.79 -0.24 5.67
CA VAL A 36 -3.75 -1.30 5.40
C VAL A 36 -3.10 -2.67 5.63
N ASN A 37 -1.88 -2.87 5.12
CA ASN A 37 -1.13 -4.11 5.34
C ASN A 37 -0.63 -4.28 6.81
N THR A 38 -0.58 -3.19 7.58
CA THR A 38 -0.27 -3.25 9.02
C THR A 38 -1.45 -3.78 9.82
N LEU A 39 -2.66 -3.37 9.45
CA LEU A 39 -3.89 -3.80 10.12
C LEU A 39 -4.36 -5.18 9.66
N ASP A 40 -3.99 -5.61 8.46
CA ASP A 40 -4.31 -6.92 7.90
C ASP A 40 -3.16 -7.46 7.06
N ARG A 41 -2.70 -8.67 7.35
CA ARG A 41 -1.63 -9.35 6.61
C ARG A 41 -1.93 -9.56 5.11
N TYR A 42 -3.20 -9.51 4.71
CA TYR A 42 -3.66 -9.58 3.31
C TYR A 42 -4.11 -8.21 2.77
N GLY A 43 -3.73 -7.12 3.44
CA GLY A 43 -4.20 -5.77 3.13
C GLY A 43 -3.83 -5.29 1.73
N TRP A 44 -2.65 -5.66 1.23
CA TRP A 44 -2.26 -5.34 -0.16
C TRP A 44 -3.13 -6.08 -1.16
N GLU A 45 -3.32 -7.37 -0.99
CA GLU A 45 -4.13 -8.22 -1.87
C GLU A 45 -5.57 -7.71 -1.94
N LYS A 46 -6.15 -7.35 -0.79
CA LYS A 46 -7.49 -6.76 -0.72
C LYS A 46 -7.56 -5.40 -1.43
N GLY A 47 -6.56 -4.54 -1.25
CA GLY A 47 -6.52 -3.23 -1.89
C GLY A 47 -6.34 -3.33 -3.41
N LEU A 48 -5.46 -4.21 -3.88
CA LEU A 48 -5.26 -4.49 -5.31
C LEU A 48 -6.55 -5.01 -5.95
N ALA A 49 -7.23 -5.97 -5.31
CA ALA A 49 -8.53 -6.47 -5.76
C ALA A 49 -9.62 -5.38 -5.80
N ALA A 50 -9.50 -4.32 -4.99
CA ALA A 50 -10.39 -3.16 -4.99
C ALA A 50 -9.96 -2.04 -5.96
N GLY A 51 -8.99 -2.28 -6.83
CA GLY A 51 -8.59 -1.34 -7.88
C GLY A 51 -7.39 -0.47 -7.54
N ALA A 52 -6.70 -0.69 -6.41
CA ALA A 52 -5.36 -0.14 -6.22
C ALA A 52 -4.39 -0.73 -7.25
N ASN A 53 -3.41 0.06 -7.69
CA ASN A 53 -2.39 -0.37 -8.65
C ASN A 53 -0.96 0.02 -8.24
N VAL A 54 -0.78 0.54 -7.02
CA VAL A 54 0.54 0.87 -6.47
C VAL A 54 0.68 0.25 -5.08
N ILE A 55 1.83 -0.36 -4.81
CA ILE A 55 2.23 -0.79 -3.47
C ILE A 55 3.45 0.03 -3.02
N MET A 56 3.48 0.40 -1.73
CA MET A 56 4.58 1.17 -1.16
C MET A 56 5.19 0.41 0.02
N PRO A 57 6.12 -0.54 -0.24
CA PRO A 57 6.81 -1.24 0.82
C PRO A 57 7.77 -0.29 1.56
N VAL A 58 7.79 -0.37 2.89
CA VAL A 58 8.71 0.41 3.72
C VAL A 58 10.06 -0.29 3.76
N VAL A 59 10.99 0.14 2.90
CA VAL A 59 12.34 -0.46 2.72
C VAL A 59 13.45 0.25 3.51
N SER A 60 13.10 1.11 4.47
CA SER A 60 14.09 1.88 5.24
C SER A 60 15.01 0.96 6.08
N PRO A 61 16.32 1.27 6.19
CA PRO A 61 17.26 0.52 7.02
C PRO A 61 16.81 0.42 8.48
N ALA A 62 17.14 -0.70 9.13
CA ALA A 62 16.70 -1.02 10.48
C ALA A 62 17.02 0.08 11.51
N GLU A 63 18.21 0.66 11.41
CA GLU A 63 18.70 1.72 12.30
C GLU A 63 17.83 2.99 12.23
N CYS A 64 17.23 3.26 11.07
CA CYS A 64 16.42 4.44 10.83
C CYS A 64 14.91 4.20 11.04
N ARG A 65 14.45 2.94 11.09
CA ARG A 65 13.02 2.60 11.21
C ARG A 65 12.35 3.26 12.41
N ARG A 66 13.03 3.29 13.57
CA ARG A 66 12.53 3.91 14.81
C ARG A 66 12.35 5.42 14.73
N LYS A 67 13.07 6.09 13.82
CA LYS A 67 12.93 7.55 13.61
C LYS A 67 11.70 7.90 12.78
N TYR A 68 11.05 6.91 12.13
CA TYR A 68 9.92 7.11 11.21
C TYR A 68 8.67 6.32 11.63
N GLU A 69 8.30 6.48 12.91
CA GLU A 69 7.13 5.84 13.52
C GLU A 69 5.91 6.79 13.48
N ILE A 70 5.19 6.78 12.36
CA ILE A 70 3.94 7.57 12.18
C ILE A 70 2.78 6.95 12.97
N TYR A 71 2.79 5.62 13.15
CA TYR A 71 1.82 4.86 13.93
C TYR A 71 2.49 3.62 14.54
N LYS A 72 1.97 3.17 15.69
CA LYS A 72 2.48 1.98 16.37
C LYS A 72 2.30 0.73 15.52
N ASN A 73 3.20 -0.24 15.69
CA ASN A 73 3.18 -1.54 15.01
C ASN A 73 3.26 -1.48 13.48
N LYS A 74 3.76 -0.36 12.92
CA LYS A 74 3.91 -0.19 11.48
C LYS A 74 4.62 -1.38 10.84
N ALA A 75 3.94 -2.05 9.91
CA ALA A 75 4.52 -3.14 9.15
C ALA A 75 5.72 -2.61 8.36
N SER A 76 6.87 -3.28 8.53
CA SER A 76 8.08 -3.00 7.77
C SER A 76 8.52 -4.27 7.07
N VAL A 77 8.97 -4.12 5.84
CA VAL A 77 9.49 -5.22 5.04
C VAL A 77 10.91 -4.82 4.66
N ASP A 78 11.90 -5.62 5.06
CA ASP A 78 13.28 -5.30 4.70
C ASP A 78 13.46 -5.30 3.17
N TYR A 79 14.43 -4.56 2.63
CA TYR A 79 14.67 -4.51 1.18
C TYR A 79 14.93 -5.91 0.59
N VAL A 80 15.48 -6.81 1.42
CA VAL A 80 15.72 -8.22 1.11
C VAL A 80 14.42 -8.99 0.79
N ALA A 81 13.26 -8.46 1.16
CA ALA A 81 11.96 -9.12 0.96
C ALA A 81 11.21 -8.70 -0.32
N LEU A 82 11.85 -7.97 -1.25
CA LEU A 82 11.31 -7.74 -2.60
C LEU A 82 10.85 -9.04 -3.30
N PRO A 83 11.59 -10.16 -3.27
CA PRO A 83 11.13 -11.43 -3.86
C PRO A 83 9.84 -11.96 -3.21
N ALA A 84 9.70 -11.76 -1.89
CA ALA A 84 8.49 -12.16 -1.17
C ALA A 84 7.29 -11.27 -1.53
N ILE A 85 7.51 -9.97 -1.73
CA ILE A 85 6.50 -9.03 -2.20
C ILE A 85 6.04 -9.43 -3.61
N LYS A 86 6.97 -9.68 -4.53
CA LYS A 86 6.68 -10.13 -5.91
C LYS A 86 5.75 -11.34 -5.90
N ARG A 87 6.10 -12.37 -5.12
CA ARG A 87 5.27 -13.58 -5.01
C ARG A 87 3.88 -13.31 -4.44
N ARG A 88 3.72 -12.37 -3.50
CA ARG A 88 2.39 -12.00 -2.98
C ARG A 88 1.53 -11.33 -4.05
N VAL A 89 2.11 -10.45 -4.85
CA VAL A 89 1.44 -9.77 -5.97
C VAL A 89 1.02 -10.80 -7.03
N GLU A 90 1.92 -11.70 -7.40
CA GLU A 90 1.64 -12.79 -8.36
C GLU A 90 0.55 -13.74 -7.85
N ASN A 91 0.60 -14.14 -6.58
CA ASN A 91 -0.44 -14.98 -5.97
C ASN A 91 -1.80 -14.28 -5.88
N ALA A 92 -1.82 -12.95 -5.89
CA ALA A 92 -3.06 -12.15 -5.94
C ALA A 92 -3.60 -11.98 -7.37
N GLY A 93 -2.91 -12.52 -8.39
CA GLY A 93 -3.32 -12.45 -9.80
C GLY A 93 -2.83 -11.20 -10.53
N PHE A 94 -1.80 -10.52 -10.01
CA PHE A 94 -1.23 -9.31 -10.61
C PHE A 94 0.23 -9.51 -11.00
N GLU A 95 0.73 -8.67 -11.91
CA GLU A 95 2.15 -8.61 -12.26
C GLU A 95 2.82 -7.41 -11.57
N LEU A 96 4.02 -7.63 -11.05
CA LEU A 96 4.81 -6.56 -10.44
C LEU A 96 5.63 -5.83 -11.52
N ASP A 97 5.25 -4.60 -11.85
CA ASP A 97 6.05 -3.71 -12.68
C ASP A 97 7.01 -2.88 -11.81
N MET A 98 8.31 -3.02 -12.08
CA MET A 98 9.40 -2.29 -11.41
C MET A 98 9.97 -1.16 -12.28
N SER A 99 9.36 -0.91 -13.45
CA SER A 99 9.68 0.21 -14.31
C SER A 99 9.27 1.55 -13.68
N ARG A 100 9.55 2.64 -14.38
CA ARG A 100 9.14 3.97 -13.93
C ARG A 100 7.62 4.13 -14.07
N GLY A 101 6.91 4.12 -12.94
CA GLY A 101 5.45 4.22 -12.88
C GLY A 101 4.88 5.64 -12.85
N ASP A 102 5.16 6.46 -13.88
CA ASP A 102 4.53 7.78 -14.01
C ASP A 102 3.04 7.66 -14.38
N HIS A 103 2.25 8.71 -14.10
CA HIS A 103 0.85 8.76 -14.54
C HIS A 103 0.76 8.70 -16.07
N CYS A 104 -0.20 7.97 -16.63
CA CYS A 104 -0.29 7.74 -18.08
C CYS A 104 -0.40 9.03 -18.91
N LYS A 105 -0.94 10.10 -18.32
CA LYS A 105 -1.04 11.44 -18.94
C LYS A 105 0.18 12.36 -18.71
N TRP A 106 1.25 11.90 -18.06
CA TRP A 106 2.41 12.73 -17.71
C TRP A 106 3.13 13.32 -18.94
N LEU A 107 3.11 12.64 -20.08
CA LEU A 107 3.75 13.11 -21.33
C LEU A 107 2.90 14.12 -22.13
N LEU A 108 1.71 14.49 -21.65
CA LEU A 108 0.80 15.44 -22.32
C LEU A 108 0.95 16.88 -21.81
N LEU A 109 1.97 17.15 -20.99
CA LEU A 109 2.33 18.48 -20.44
C LEU A 109 3.78 18.81 -20.81
#